data_AF-A0A7X1E6X4-F1
#
_entry.id   AF-A0A7X1E6X4-F1
#
_cell.length_a   1.000
_cell.length_b   1.000
_cell.length_c   1.000
_cell.angle_alpha   90.00
_cell.angle_beta   90.00
_cell.angle_gamma   90.00
#
_symmetry.space_group_name_H-M   'P 1'
#
loop_
_entity.id
_entity.type
_entity.pdbx_description
1 polymer ?
#
loop_
_entity_poly.entity_id
_entity_poly.type
_entity_poly.pdbx_seq_one_letter_code
_entity_poly.pdbx_strand_id
1 'polypeptide(L)' 'MLETFLFVYGILIVAGSWLMLNGVAEAPIGYEDEDGFHYATAPVRADRDARQADEV' A
#
# COMPACT_ATOMS: atom_id res chain seq x y z
N MET A 1 8.97 32.82 16.81
CA MET A 1 8.78 31.44 17.34
C MET A 1 7.53 30.77 16.78
N LEU A 2 6.33 31.39 16.89
CA LEU A 2 5.08 30.79 16.38
C LEU A 2 5.08 30.54 14.86
N GLU A 3 5.61 31.48 14.08
CA GLU A 3 5.70 31.37 12.62
C GLU A 3 6.57 30.17 12.18
N THR A 4 7.76 30.04 12.76
CA THR A 4 8.66 28.91 12.50
C THR A 4 8.02 27.58 12.91
N PHE A 5 7.29 27.56 14.02
CA PHE A 5 6.55 26.37 14.46
C PHE A 5 5.48 25.95 13.44
N LEU A 6 4.66 26.89 12.96
CA LEU A 6 3.64 26.62 11.96
C LEU A 6 4.24 26.14 10.64
N PHE A 7 5.37 26.71 10.24
CA PHE A 7 6.07 26.32 9.01
C PHE A 7 6.58 24.88 9.08
N VAL A 8 7.26 24.52 10.18
CA VAL A 8 7.76 23.15 10.40
C VAL A 8 6.60 22.16 10.51
N TYR A 9 5.55 22.53 11.26
CA TYR A 9 4.37 21.69 11.43
C TYR A 9 3.66 21.43 10.09
N GLY A 10 3.52 22.45 9.25
CA GLY A 10 2.96 22.31 7.90
C GLY A 10 3.76 21.35 7.02
N ILE A 11 5.10 21.45 7.03
CA ILE A 11 5.97 20.55 6.28
C ILE A 11 5.80 19.09 6.73
N LEU A 12 5.75 18.86 8.05
CA LEU A 12 5.56 17.52 8.61
C LEU A 12 4.22 16.89 8.19
N ILE A 13 3.15 17.69 8.17
CA ILE A 13 1.83 17.22 7.71
C ILE A 13 1.89 16.81 6.24
N VAL A 14 2.41 17.67 5.35
CA VAL A 14 2.45 17.36 3.92
C VAL A 14 3.31 16.13 3.64
N ALA A 15 4.48 16.03 4.28
CA ALA A 15 5.37 14.88 4.15
C ALA A 15 4.70 13.59 4.66
N GLY A 16 4.05 13.64 5.83
CA GLY A 16 3.34 12.49 6.41
C GLY A 16 2.16 12.03 5.55
N SER A 17 1.36 12.96 5.04
CA SER A 17 0.25 12.64 4.13
C SER A 17 0.74 12.05 2.82
N TRP A 18 1.83 12.57 2.25
CA TRP A 18 2.44 12.00 1.03
C TRP A 18 2.93 10.57 1.27
N LEU A 19 3.60 10.33 2.40
CA LEU A 19 4.09 9.02 2.81
C LEU A 19 2.95 8.03 3.04
N MET A 20 1.84 8.45 3.64
CA MET A 20 0.67 7.57 3.78
C MET A 20 0.05 7.23 2.42
N LEU A 21 -0.13 8.21 1.53
CA LEU A 21 -0.78 7.97 0.23
C LEU A 21 0.07 7.08 -0.68
N ASN A 22 1.38 7.31 -0.74
CA ASN A 22 2.29 6.52 -1.60
C ASN A 22 2.76 5.23 -0.90
N GLY A 23 2.97 5.27 0.42
CA GLY A 23 3.34 4.10 1.20
C GLY A 23 2.21 3.06 1.24
N VAL A 24 0.94 3.48 1.24
CA VAL A 24 -0.19 2.54 1.10
C VAL A 24 -0.27 1.96 -0.33
N ALA A 25 0.18 2.69 -1.36
CA ALA A 25 0.22 2.17 -2.72
C ALA A 25 1.30 1.09 -2.90
N GLU A 26 2.40 1.16 -2.15
CA GLU A 26 3.50 0.19 -2.17
C GLU A 26 3.42 -0.85 -1.04
N ALA A 27 2.52 -0.67 -0.06
CA ALA A 27 2.35 -1.60 1.02
C ALA A 27 1.74 -2.92 0.50
N PRO A 28 2.37 -4.07 0.79
CA PRO A 28 1.79 -5.35 0.47
C PRO A 28 0.45 -5.48 1.20
N ILE A 29 -0.64 -5.52 0.44
CA ILE A 29 -1.96 -5.82 1.00
C ILE A 29 -1.91 -7.28 1.44
N GLY A 30 -2.13 -7.53 2.72
CA GLY A 30 -2.08 -8.86 3.33
C GLY A 30 -2.73 -8.85 4.70
N TYR A 31 -2.89 -10.03 5.28
CA TYR A 31 -3.34 -10.21 6.66
C TYR A 31 -2.34 -11.08 7.42
N GLU A 32 -2.24 -10.86 8.72
CA GLU A 32 -1.41 -11.67 9.61
C GLU A 32 -2.30 -12.57 10.46
N ASP A 33 -1.98 -13.85 10.52
CA ASP A 33 -2.62 -14.83 11.39
C ASP A 33 -1.58 -15.66 12.16
N GLU A 34 -2.02 -16.73 12.84
CA GLU A 34 -1.16 -17.59 13.66
C GLU A 34 -0.07 -18.32 12.85
N ASP A 35 -0.23 -18.45 11.53
CA ASP A 35 0.72 -19.10 10.62
C ASP A 35 1.64 -18.10 9.91
N GLY A 36 1.41 -16.79 10.08
CA GLY A 36 2.29 -15.70 9.63
C GLY A 36 1.60 -14.68 8.73
N PHE A 37 2.39 -13.91 7.97
CA PHE A 37 1.86 -12.87 7.08
C PHE A 37 1.50 -13.42 5.70
N HIS A 38 0.21 -13.35 5.35
CA HIS A 38 -0.34 -13.79 4.08
C HIS A 38 -0.59 -12.63 3.14
N TYR A 39 0.16 -12.59 2.03
CA TYR A 39 -0.02 -11.59 0.98
C TYR A 39 -1.30 -11.86 0.20
N ALA A 40 -2.16 -10.85 0.06
CA ALA A 40 -3.31 -10.91 -0.83
C ALA A 40 -2.81 -10.81 -2.28
N THR A 41 -2.57 -11.95 -2.92
CA THR A 41 -2.34 -11.98 -4.36
C THR A 41 -3.61 -11.51 -5.05
N ALA A 42 -3.58 -10.34 -5.70
CA ALA A 42 -4.71 -9.82 -6.45
C ALA A 42 -5.22 -10.90 -7.44
N PRO A 43 -6.47 -11.40 -7.30
CA PRO A 43 -6.96 -12.54 -8.08
C PRO A 43 -7.15 -12.24 -9.58
N VAL A 44 -6.91 -11.01 -10.02
CA VAL A 44 -7.27 -10.52 -11.36
C VAL A 44 -6.32 -11.02 -12.47
N ARG A 45 -5.10 -11.49 -12.14
CA ARG A 45 -4.16 -12.02 -13.15
C ARG A 45 -4.09 -13.55 -13.18
N ALA A 46 -4.04 -14.20 -12.02
CA ALA A 46 -3.93 -15.66 -11.95
C ALA A 46 -5.12 -16.39 -12.58
N ASP A 47 -6.34 -15.84 -12.44
CA ASP A 47 -7.55 -16.44 -12.99
C ASP A 47 -7.70 -16.21 -14.51
N ARG A 48 -7.07 -15.16 -15.04
CA ARG A 48 -7.00 -14.90 -16.49
C ARG A 48 -6.03 -15.83 -17.19
N ASP A 49 -4.86 -16.03 -16.58
CA ASP A 49 -3.83 -16.91 -17.13
C ASP A 49 -4.24 -18.40 -17.03
N ALA A 50 -4.94 -18.78 -15.95
CA ALA A 50 -5.46 -20.13 -15.78
C ALA A 50 -6.55 -20.48 -16.81
N ARG A 51 -7.46 -19.55 -17.14
CA ARG A 51 -8.47 -19.77 -18.19
C ARG A 51 -7.87 -19.79 -19.58
N GLN A 52 -6.83 -18.99 -19.83
CA GLN A 52 -6.15 -18.97 -21.12
C GLN A 52 -5.32 -20.24 -21.38
N ALA A 53 -4.86 -20.92 -20.32
CA ALA A 53 -4.15 -22.20 -20.42
C ALA A 53 -5.08 -23.41 -20.64
N ASP A 54 -6.36 -23.30 -20.26
CA ASP A 54 -7.37 -24.35 -20.46
C ASP A 54 -8.02 -24.30 -21.86
N GLU A 55 -7.78 -23.21 -22.61
CA GLU A 55 -8.25 -22.99 -23.98
C GLU A 55 -7.25 -23.45 -25.08
N VAL A 56 -6.13 -24.08 -24.73
CA VAL A 56 -5.07 -24.58 -25.67
C VAL A 56 -4.90 -26.10 -25.52
#